data_AF-A0A9P9ET96-F1
#
_entry.id   AF-A0A9P9ET96-F1
#
_cell.length_a   1.000
_cell.length_b   1.000
_cell.length_c   1.000
_cell.angle_alpha   90.00
_cell.angle_beta   90.00
_cell.angle_gamma   90.00
#
_symmetry.space_group_name_H-M   'P 1'
#
loop_
_entity.id
_entity.type
_entity.pdbx_description
1 polymer ?
#
loop_
_entity_poly.entity_id
_entity_poly.type
_entity_poly.pdbx_seq_one_letter_code
_entity_poly.pdbx_strand_id
1 'polypeptide(L)'
;MALAEHLGTMRTRIAQTEQWNASRRDTEAPLRPHYAQEHRNWGDGQLPVLPALPPHLPRPEYAERARLIGQYEQEIPFYVACELGLMPQVASFIQEANPSQAVLQFGLEQASFGNQPTVARFLLERGTILHDNVFLRREGGEPGNSLNDISIFDRERQESQDPLDLVQVFLDFGWHPNQLWNGTAVLHNFPKAPLIECLTNRPLLTLLLSHGADPALSRHNVSLYDKTPAAVA
;
A
#
# COMPACT_ATOMS: atom_id res chain seq x y z
N MET A 1 1.14 14.84 20.09
CA MET A 1 0.36 13.64 20.44
C MET A 1 1.13 12.88 21.51
N ALA A 2 0.46 12.37 22.55
CA ALA A 2 1.14 11.64 23.63
C ALA A 2 1.42 10.17 23.22
N LEU A 3 2.47 9.53 23.75
CA LEU A 3 2.79 8.12 23.42
C LEU A 3 1.62 7.17 23.68
N ALA A 4 0.87 7.38 24.77
CA ALA A 4 -0.32 6.59 25.10
C ALA A 4 -1.43 6.70 24.04
N GLU A 5 -1.56 7.86 23.41
CA GLU A 5 -2.53 8.12 22.34
C GLU A 5 -2.11 7.39 21.06
N HIS A 6 -0.82 7.38 20.71
CA HIS A 6 -0.30 6.57 19.60
C HIS A 6 -0.55 5.06 19.82
N LEU A 7 -0.31 4.55 21.03
CA LEU A 7 -0.58 3.15 21.35
C LEU A 7 -2.08 2.81 21.25
N GLY A 8 -2.97 3.72 21.68
CA GLY A 8 -4.42 3.57 21.54
C GLY A 8 -4.85 3.51 20.08
N THR A 9 -4.39 4.48 19.28
CA THR A 9 -4.66 4.54 17.84
C THR A 9 -4.16 3.30 17.10
N MET A 10 -2.96 2.82 17.44
CA MET A 10 -2.39 1.64 16.83
C MET A 10 -3.20 0.37 17.13
N ARG A 11 -3.70 0.20 18.37
CA ARG A 11 -4.61 -0.92 18.70
C ARG A 11 -5.87 -0.89 17.87
N THR A 12 -6.50 0.28 17.78
CA THR A 12 -7.70 0.47 16.96
C THR A 12 -7.40 0.09 15.52
N ARG A 13 -6.30 0.58 14.94
CA ARG A 13 -5.86 0.31 13.56
C ARG A 13 -5.63 -1.18 13.31
N ILE A 14 -4.98 -1.91 14.22
CA ILE A 14 -4.76 -3.35 14.08
C ILE A 14 -6.10 -4.11 14.03
N ALA A 15 -7.01 -3.82 14.97
CA ALA A 15 -8.30 -4.50 15.03
C ALA A 15 -9.12 -4.27 13.75
N GLN A 16 -9.07 -3.02 13.30
CA GLN A 16 -9.60 -2.54 12.03
C GLN A 16 -9.01 -3.34 10.84
N THR A 17 -7.67 -3.36 10.68
CA THR A 17 -6.96 -4.12 9.64
C THR A 17 -7.38 -5.59 9.60
N GLU A 18 -7.45 -6.25 10.76
CA GLU A 18 -7.90 -7.65 10.84
C GLU A 18 -9.37 -7.83 10.43
N GLN A 19 -10.25 -6.89 10.81
CA GLN A 19 -11.66 -6.93 10.41
C GLN A 19 -11.82 -6.84 8.88
N TRP A 20 -11.10 -5.94 8.21
CA TRP A 20 -11.18 -5.83 6.75
C TRP A 20 -10.54 -7.02 6.05
N ASN A 21 -9.39 -7.49 6.54
CA ASN A 21 -8.76 -8.67 5.97
C ASN A 21 -9.67 -9.90 6.13
N ALA A 22 -10.40 -10.03 7.24
CA ALA A 22 -11.41 -11.07 7.41
C ALA A 22 -12.53 -10.94 6.38
N SER A 23 -13.14 -9.76 6.24
CA SER A 23 -14.18 -9.51 5.24
C SER A 23 -13.70 -9.80 3.80
N ARG A 24 -12.46 -9.44 3.47
CA ARG A 24 -11.86 -9.75 2.16
C ARG A 24 -11.63 -11.24 1.97
N ARG A 25 -11.12 -11.95 2.97
CA ARG A 25 -10.93 -13.41 2.90
C ARG A 25 -12.26 -14.12 2.63
N ASP A 26 -13.34 -13.68 3.29
CA ASP A 26 -14.68 -14.25 3.11
C ASP A 26 -15.30 -13.93 1.74
N THR A 27 -15.01 -12.76 1.19
CA THR A 27 -15.57 -12.31 -0.11
C THR A 27 -14.75 -12.74 -1.33
N GLU A 28 -13.42 -12.79 -1.22
CA GLU A 28 -12.52 -13.17 -2.33
C GLU A 28 -12.39 -14.70 -2.49
N ALA A 29 -12.52 -15.48 -1.40
CA ALA A 29 -12.45 -16.94 -1.47
C ALA A 29 -13.39 -17.57 -2.53
N PRO A 30 -14.66 -17.16 -2.67
CA PRO A 30 -15.54 -17.69 -3.71
C PRO A 30 -15.29 -17.11 -5.12
N LEU A 31 -14.64 -15.95 -5.25
CA LEU A 31 -14.48 -15.24 -6.53
C LEU A 31 -13.11 -15.46 -7.21
N ARG A 32 -12.12 -16.02 -6.50
CA ARG A 32 -10.79 -16.33 -7.04
C ARG A 32 -10.78 -17.05 -8.41
N PRO A 33 -11.67 -18.01 -8.71
CA PRO A 33 -11.71 -18.64 -10.03
C PRO A 33 -12.11 -17.67 -11.15
N HIS A 34 -12.99 -16.71 -10.86
CA HIS A 34 -13.56 -15.79 -11.85
C HIS A 34 -12.59 -14.67 -12.22
N TYR A 35 -11.86 -14.11 -11.22
CA TYR A 35 -10.85 -13.08 -11.46
C TYR A 35 -9.65 -13.59 -12.27
N ALA A 36 -9.22 -14.85 -12.05
CA ALA A 36 -8.15 -15.47 -12.83
C ALA A 36 -8.50 -15.57 -14.34
N GLN A 37 -9.79 -15.54 -14.69
CA GLN A 37 -10.27 -15.58 -16.06
C GLN A 37 -10.41 -14.17 -16.67
N GLU A 38 -10.82 -13.17 -15.90
CA GLU A 38 -10.90 -11.77 -16.35
C GLU A 38 -9.52 -11.13 -16.58
N HIS A 39 -8.51 -11.45 -15.75
CA HIS A 39 -7.14 -10.99 -15.97
C HIS A 39 -6.50 -11.54 -17.26
N ARG A 40 -6.97 -12.67 -17.79
CA ARG A 40 -6.55 -13.18 -19.11
C ARG A 40 -7.16 -12.39 -20.27
N ASN A 41 -8.42 -11.97 -20.13
CA ASN A 41 -9.16 -11.27 -21.20
C ASN A 41 -8.74 -9.80 -21.37
N TRP A 42 -8.04 -9.21 -20.39
CA TRP A 42 -7.51 -7.84 -20.51
C TRP A 42 -6.36 -7.71 -21.53
N GLY A 43 -5.83 -8.84 -22.02
CA GLY A 43 -4.73 -8.90 -22.99
C GLY A 43 -5.13 -8.90 -24.47
N ASP A 44 -6.43 -9.01 -24.80
CA ASP A 44 -6.89 -9.28 -26.19
C ASP A 44 -7.44 -8.05 -26.95
N GLY A 45 -7.40 -6.86 -26.35
CA GLY A 45 -7.73 -5.62 -27.04
C GLY A 45 -6.51 -5.07 -27.78
N GLN A 46 -6.64 -4.78 -29.08
CA GLN A 46 -5.63 -4.17 -29.96
C GLN A 46 -5.07 -2.85 -29.37
N LEU A 47 -4.11 -2.96 -28.46
CA LEU A 47 -3.24 -1.88 -28.02
C LEU A 47 -1.88 -2.06 -28.72
N PRO A 48 -1.15 -0.98 -29.05
CA PRO A 48 0.25 -1.10 -29.44
C PRO A 48 0.96 -1.98 -28.40
N VAL A 49 1.84 -2.88 -28.83
CA VAL A 49 2.54 -3.85 -27.98
C VAL A 49 3.25 -3.10 -26.85
N LEU A 50 2.55 -2.93 -25.72
CA LEU A 50 3.09 -2.34 -24.52
C LEU A 50 4.11 -3.34 -23.97
N PRO A 51 5.26 -2.89 -23.46
CA PRO A 51 6.16 -3.78 -22.76
C PRO A 51 5.39 -4.48 -21.64
N ALA A 52 5.68 -5.76 -21.41
CA ALA A 52 5.05 -6.50 -20.33
C ALA A 52 5.22 -5.73 -19.01
N LEU A 53 4.11 -5.44 -18.34
CA LEU A 53 4.15 -4.74 -17.06
C LEU A 53 4.92 -5.57 -16.03
N PRO A 54 5.66 -4.93 -15.12
CA PRO A 54 6.24 -5.63 -13.99
C PRO A 54 5.13 -6.33 -13.18
N PRO A 55 5.42 -7.51 -12.60
CA PRO A 55 4.42 -8.26 -11.83
C PRO A 55 3.94 -7.44 -10.64
N HIS A 56 2.68 -7.60 -10.23
CA HIS A 56 2.15 -6.92 -9.04
C HIS A 56 2.99 -7.21 -7.79
N LEU A 57 3.04 -6.23 -6.88
CA LEU A 57 3.59 -6.48 -5.55
C LEU A 57 2.77 -7.56 -4.84
N PRO A 58 3.43 -8.42 -4.04
CA PRO A 58 2.71 -9.40 -3.25
C PRO A 58 1.84 -8.70 -2.21
N ARG A 59 0.82 -9.39 -1.74
CA ARG A 59 0.10 -8.99 -0.53
C ARG A 59 0.91 -9.34 0.70
N PRO A 60 0.78 -8.58 1.80
CA PRO A 60 1.42 -8.94 3.04
C PRO A 60 0.74 -10.17 3.69
N GLU A 61 1.50 -10.94 4.45
CA GLU A 61 1.03 -12.20 5.04
C GLU A 61 -0.15 -12.01 6.00
N TYR A 62 -0.19 -10.88 6.73
CA TYR A 62 -1.30 -10.55 7.65
C TYR A 62 -2.61 -10.20 6.92
N ALA A 63 -2.56 -9.91 5.63
CA ALA A 63 -3.76 -9.80 4.81
C ALA A 63 -4.30 -11.19 4.42
N GLU A 64 -3.41 -12.12 4.12
CA GLU A 64 -3.77 -13.45 3.63
C GLU A 64 -4.21 -14.40 4.74
N ARG A 65 -3.64 -14.26 5.95
CA ARG A 65 -3.89 -15.15 7.08
C ARG A 65 -4.34 -14.34 8.30
N ALA A 66 -5.30 -14.87 9.03
CA ALA A 66 -5.90 -14.18 10.17
C ALA A 66 -4.97 -14.12 11.37
N ARG A 67 -5.07 -13.02 12.14
CA ARG A 67 -4.45 -12.84 13.46
C ARG A 67 -2.94 -12.94 13.43
N LEU A 68 -2.25 -12.47 12.40
CA LEU A 68 -0.78 -12.51 12.35
C LEU A 68 -0.10 -11.28 12.94
N ILE A 69 -0.87 -10.25 13.28
CA ILE A 69 -0.39 -8.98 13.87
C ILE A 69 -1.18 -8.65 15.13
N GLY A 70 -0.53 -7.98 16.08
CA GLY A 70 -1.12 -7.58 17.36
C GLY A 70 -1.44 -8.74 18.29
N GLN A 71 -0.79 -9.90 18.10
CA GLN A 71 -0.98 -11.05 18.99
C GLN A 71 -0.44 -10.78 20.39
N TYR A 72 0.63 -9.97 20.48
CA TYR A 72 1.33 -9.70 21.72
C TYR A 72 1.45 -8.20 21.97
N GLU A 73 1.30 -7.79 23.24
CA GLU A 73 1.34 -6.38 23.64
C GLU A 73 2.66 -5.69 23.25
N GLN A 74 3.78 -6.43 23.20
CA GLN A 74 5.08 -5.86 22.80
C GLN A 74 5.17 -5.48 21.31
N GLU A 75 4.29 -5.98 20.45
CA GLU A 75 4.29 -5.61 19.02
C GLU A 75 3.75 -4.19 18.80
N ILE A 76 2.81 -3.73 19.65
CA ILE A 76 2.17 -2.42 19.48
C ILE A 76 3.19 -1.28 19.62
N PRO A 77 4.07 -1.25 20.65
CA PRO A 77 5.17 -0.29 20.71
C PRO A 77 6.11 -0.36 19.51
N PHE A 78 6.35 -1.55 18.94
CA PHE A 78 7.19 -1.70 17.74
C PHE A 78 6.55 -1.03 16.52
N TYR A 79 5.25 -1.23 16.28
CA TYR A 79 4.56 -0.58 15.16
C TYR A 79 4.53 0.94 15.30
N VAL A 80 4.32 1.45 16.52
CA VAL A 80 4.41 2.89 16.82
C VAL A 80 5.83 3.41 16.61
N ALA A 81 6.85 2.65 17.03
CA ALA A 81 8.25 3.02 16.79
C ALA A 81 8.57 3.08 15.28
N CYS A 82 7.99 2.19 14.48
CA CYS A 82 8.12 2.23 13.02
C CYS A 82 7.46 3.49 12.43
N GLU A 83 6.23 3.81 12.85
CA GLU A 83 5.50 5.02 12.39
C GLU A 83 6.23 6.31 12.76
N LEU A 84 6.84 6.36 13.95
CA LEU A 84 7.51 7.55 14.48
C LEU A 84 9.00 7.66 14.14
N GLY A 85 9.58 6.67 13.43
CA GLY A 85 11.00 6.72 13.07
C GLY A 85 11.97 6.42 14.22
N LEU A 86 11.50 5.76 15.28
CA LEU A 86 12.26 5.48 16.50
C LEU A 86 13.21 4.29 16.30
N MET A 87 14.28 4.52 15.52
CA MET A 87 15.22 3.48 15.07
C MET A 87 15.83 2.62 16.19
N PRO A 88 16.29 3.17 17.34
CA PRO A 88 16.82 2.33 18.42
C PRO A 88 15.79 1.31 18.93
N GLN A 89 14.53 1.70 19.04
CA GLN A 89 13.43 0.85 19.51
C GLN A 89 13.09 -0.23 18.48
N VAL A 90 13.03 0.14 17.19
CA VAL A 90 12.83 -0.81 16.08
C VAL A 90 13.95 -1.86 16.07
N ALA A 91 15.20 -1.42 16.20
CA ALA A 91 16.36 -2.31 16.18
C ALA A 91 16.38 -3.28 17.38
N SER A 92 16.13 -2.78 18.60
CA SER A 92 16.07 -3.60 19.82
C SER A 92 15.00 -4.69 19.71
N PHE A 93 13.78 -4.30 19.29
CA PHE A 93 12.67 -5.25 19.17
C PHE A 93 12.99 -6.39 18.20
N ILE A 94 13.54 -6.08 17.02
CA ILE A 94 13.86 -7.12 16.02
C ILE A 94 14.95 -8.06 16.53
N GLN A 95 15.94 -7.53 17.25
CA GLN A 95 17.03 -8.33 17.82
C GLN A 95 16.56 -9.25 18.95
N GLU A 96 15.64 -8.78 19.80
CA GLU A 96 15.16 -9.49 20.98
C GLU A 96 14.03 -10.48 20.67
N ALA A 97 13.08 -10.08 19.83
CA ALA A 97 11.83 -10.82 19.62
C ALA A 97 11.88 -11.78 18.43
N ASN A 98 12.83 -11.63 17.50
CA ASN A 98 12.89 -12.36 16.23
C ASN A 98 11.50 -12.46 15.54
N PRO A 99 10.90 -11.31 15.19
CA PRO A 99 9.51 -11.24 14.74
C PRO A 99 9.27 -11.98 13.42
N SER A 100 8.01 -12.37 13.19
CA SER A 100 7.58 -12.99 11.94
C SER A 100 7.60 -11.99 10.77
N GLN A 101 7.56 -12.50 9.53
CA GLN A 101 7.43 -11.65 8.34
C GLN A 101 6.16 -10.80 8.38
N ALA A 102 5.03 -11.32 8.86
CA ALA A 102 3.80 -10.55 9.00
C ALA A 102 3.95 -9.32 9.92
N VAL A 103 4.64 -9.48 11.05
CA VAL A 103 4.94 -8.38 11.99
C VAL A 103 5.87 -7.36 11.33
N LEU A 104 6.92 -7.82 10.65
CA LEU A 104 7.85 -6.94 9.94
C LEU A 104 7.18 -6.17 8.79
N GLN A 105 6.33 -6.83 8.00
CA GLN A 105 5.56 -6.22 6.93
C GLN A 105 4.59 -5.16 7.47
N PHE A 106 3.87 -5.43 8.56
CA PHE A 106 2.99 -4.43 9.16
C PHE A 106 3.78 -3.25 9.74
N GLY A 107 4.98 -3.50 10.29
CA GLY A 107 5.93 -2.46 10.67
C GLY A 107 6.40 -1.61 9.48
N LEU A 108 6.66 -2.23 8.33
CA LEU A 108 7.02 -1.54 7.08
C LEU A 108 5.86 -0.67 6.56
N GLU A 109 4.62 -1.16 6.62
CA GLU A 109 3.43 -0.35 6.34
C GLU A 109 3.39 0.88 7.26
N GLN A 110 3.60 0.72 8.57
CA GLN A 110 3.59 1.85 9.50
C GLN A 110 4.72 2.85 9.21
N ALA A 111 5.93 2.38 8.93
CA ALA A 111 7.05 3.24 8.54
C ALA A 111 6.76 4.02 7.26
N SER A 112 6.06 3.40 6.30
CA SER A 112 5.68 4.05 5.05
C SER A 112 4.73 5.22 5.27
N PHE A 113 3.64 4.99 6.01
CA PHE A 113 2.65 6.03 6.30
C PHE A 113 3.13 7.07 7.33
N GLY A 114 4.17 6.75 8.10
CA GLY A 114 4.91 7.70 8.93
C GLY A 114 5.96 8.51 8.16
N ASN A 115 6.15 8.25 6.86
CA ASN A 115 7.23 8.78 6.03
C ASN A 115 8.63 8.59 6.65
N GLN A 116 8.97 7.35 7.03
CA GLN A 116 10.20 7.00 7.73
C GLN A 116 11.16 6.20 6.83
N PRO A 117 11.91 6.85 5.91
CA PRO A 117 12.77 6.17 4.94
C PRO A 117 13.88 5.33 5.59
N THR A 118 14.47 5.81 6.69
CA THR A 118 15.52 5.09 7.42
C THR A 118 15.01 3.77 8.01
N VAL A 119 13.82 3.78 8.61
CA VAL A 119 13.21 2.57 9.16
C VAL A 119 12.82 1.61 8.03
N ALA A 120 12.20 2.13 6.96
CA ALA A 120 11.83 1.31 5.80
C ALA A 120 13.05 0.59 5.20
N ARG A 121 14.15 1.34 4.95
CA ARG A 121 15.42 0.77 4.46
C ARG A 121 15.93 -0.32 5.38
N PHE A 122 15.98 -0.06 6.69
CA PHE A 122 16.45 -1.03 7.67
C PHE A 122 15.64 -2.33 7.68
N LEU A 123 14.32 -2.25 7.59
CA LEU A 123 13.44 -3.42 7.52
C LEU A 123 13.69 -4.23 6.24
N LEU A 124 13.84 -3.54 5.10
CA LEU A 124 14.07 -4.16 3.79
C LEU A 124 15.46 -4.82 3.70
N GLU A 125 16.52 -4.17 4.24
CA GLU A 125 17.88 -4.75 4.32
C GLU A 125 17.92 -6.06 5.13
N ARG A 126 16.99 -6.23 6.07
CA ARG A 126 16.84 -7.45 6.88
C ARG A 126 15.92 -8.49 6.25
N GLY A 127 15.53 -8.30 4.99
CA GLY A 127 14.73 -9.26 4.24
C GLY A 127 13.24 -9.20 4.52
N THR A 128 12.71 -8.05 4.98
CA THR A 128 11.26 -7.82 4.97
C THR A 128 10.79 -7.74 3.52
N ILE A 129 9.75 -8.50 3.17
CA ILE A 129 9.23 -8.51 1.80
C ILE A 129 8.45 -7.22 1.52
N LEU A 130 8.83 -6.47 0.47
CA LEU A 130 8.07 -5.32 -0.02
C LEU A 130 6.71 -5.76 -0.56
N HIS A 131 5.64 -5.06 -0.19
CA HIS A 131 4.26 -5.44 -0.50
C HIS A 131 3.39 -4.24 -0.86
N ASP A 132 2.21 -4.47 -1.43
CA ASP A 132 1.32 -3.41 -1.94
C ASP A 132 0.82 -2.43 -0.85
N ASN A 133 0.50 -2.93 0.35
CA ASN A 133 -0.02 -2.06 1.43
C ASN A 133 0.94 -0.95 1.89
N VAL A 134 2.24 -0.97 1.54
CA VAL A 134 3.13 0.17 1.88
C VAL A 134 2.76 1.44 1.12
N PHE A 135 2.09 1.33 -0.03
CA PHE A 135 1.69 2.48 -0.84
C PHE A 135 0.26 2.93 -0.55
N LEU A 136 -0.60 1.99 -0.15
CA LEU A 136 -2.03 2.18 -0.02
C LEU A 136 -2.55 1.42 1.19
N ARG A 137 -3.24 2.09 2.11
CA ARG A 137 -3.96 1.43 3.21
C ARG A 137 -5.35 2.01 3.37
N ARG A 138 -6.22 1.30 4.09
CA ARG A 138 -7.48 1.87 4.54
C ARG A 138 -7.26 2.64 5.83
N GLU A 139 -7.85 3.83 5.90
CA GLU A 139 -8.00 4.53 7.16
C GLU A 139 -9.47 4.70 7.52
N GLY A 140 -9.76 4.71 8.82
CA GLY A 140 -11.10 4.56 9.36
C GLY A 140 -12.18 5.48 8.76
N GLY A 141 -13.39 4.92 8.73
CA GLY A 141 -14.66 5.64 8.75
C GLY A 141 -15.56 4.96 9.79
N GLU A 142 -16.53 5.69 10.35
CA GLU A 142 -17.61 5.06 11.12
C GLU A 142 -18.31 3.99 10.27
N PRO A 143 -18.89 2.93 10.87
CA PRO A 143 -19.69 1.96 10.14
C PRO A 143 -20.87 2.69 9.46
N GLY A 144 -20.74 2.98 8.17
CA GLY A 144 -21.72 3.75 7.38
C GLY A 144 -21.14 4.92 6.59
N ASN A 145 -19.89 5.34 6.85
CA ASN A 145 -19.22 6.37 6.07
C ASN A 145 -18.27 5.74 5.03
N SER A 146 -18.20 6.35 3.85
CA SER A 146 -17.41 5.88 2.71
C SER A 146 -15.96 5.59 3.12
N LEU A 147 -15.52 4.36 2.88
CA LEU A 147 -14.14 3.93 3.10
C LEU A 147 -13.21 4.74 2.18
N ASN A 148 -12.24 5.46 2.75
CA ASN A 148 -11.23 6.17 1.97
C ASN A 148 -9.92 5.37 1.99
N ASP A 149 -9.54 4.88 0.81
CA ASP A 149 -8.18 4.40 0.56
C ASP A 149 -7.25 5.60 0.66
N ILE A 150 -6.27 5.53 1.55
CA ILE A 150 -5.23 6.55 1.70
C ILE A 150 -3.94 6.08 1.07
N SER A 151 -3.35 6.96 0.26
CA SER A 151 -2.08 6.74 -0.42
C SER A 151 -0.96 7.56 0.22
N ILE A 152 0.26 7.03 0.23
CA ILE A 152 1.45 7.81 0.61
C ILE A 152 1.73 8.97 -0.37
N PHE A 153 1.11 8.93 -1.56
CA PHE A 153 1.18 9.98 -2.57
C PHE A 153 0.12 11.08 -2.38
N ASP A 154 -0.86 10.90 -1.47
CA ASP A 154 -1.92 11.88 -1.24
C ASP A 154 -1.40 13.18 -0.62
N ARG A 155 -1.40 14.24 -1.43
CA ARG A 155 -0.84 15.55 -1.09
C ARG A 155 -1.54 16.26 0.08
N GLU A 156 -2.83 16.03 0.28
CA GLU A 156 -3.63 16.68 1.33
C GLU A 156 -3.16 16.30 2.75
N ARG A 157 -2.37 15.23 2.89
CA ARG A 157 -1.75 14.81 4.15
C ARG A 157 -0.26 15.12 4.25
N GLN A 158 0.36 15.59 3.17
CA GLN A 158 1.78 15.94 3.11
C GLN A 158 2.07 17.31 3.75
N GLU A 159 1.36 17.68 4.82
CA GLU A 159 1.61 18.94 5.56
C GLU A 159 3.02 19.00 6.18
N SER A 160 3.73 17.86 6.26
CA SER A 160 5.02 17.80 6.96
C SER A 160 6.21 17.38 6.11
N GLN A 161 6.18 16.37 5.22
CA GLN A 161 7.35 15.97 4.40
C GLN A 161 6.97 15.28 3.09
N ASP A 162 7.68 15.59 2.00
CA ASP A 162 7.60 14.91 0.69
C ASP A 162 8.05 13.44 0.83
N PRO A 163 7.33 12.43 0.31
CA PRO A 163 7.72 11.03 0.40
C PRO A 163 8.91 10.65 -0.52
N LEU A 164 9.59 11.62 -1.13
CA LEU A 164 10.66 11.39 -2.11
C LEU A 164 11.73 10.40 -1.63
N ASP A 165 12.27 10.59 -0.42
CA ASP A 165 13.31 9.71 0.13
C ASP A 165 12.79 8.30 0.40
N LEU A 166 11.54 8.18 0.86
CA LEU A 166 10.88 6.90 1.10
C LEU A 166 10.64 6.16 -0.23
N VAL A 167 10.21 6.87 -1.27
CA VAL A 167 9.99 6.31 -2.59
C VAL A 167 11.32 5.87 -3.22
N GLN A 168 12.40 6.64 -3.03
CA GLN A 168 13.74 6.22 -3.44
C GLN A 168 14.16 4.90 -2.78
N VAL A 169 13.86 4.73 -1.48
CA VAL A 169 14.12 3.45 -0.79
C VAL A 169 13.38 2.32 -1.51
N PHE A 170 12.08 2.45 -1.80
CA PHE A 170 11.35 1.37 -2.47
C PHE A 170 11.91 1.04 -3.86
N LEU A 171 12.34 2.05 -4.63
CA LEU A 171 13.04 1.86 -5.91
C LEU A 171 14.34 1.07 -5.73
N ASP A 172 15.15 1.41 -4.71
CA ASP A 172 16.41 0.72 -4.40
C ASP A 172 16.19 -0.77 -4.05
N PHE A 173 15.01 -1.11 -3.50
CA PHE A 173 14.61 -2.47 -3.14
C PHE A 173 13.74 -3.17 -4.19
N GLY A 174 13.79 -2.71 -5.44
CA GLY A 174 13.25 -3.44 -6.60
C GLY A 174 11.79 -3.15 -6.92
N TRP A 175 11.18 -2.15 -6.30
CA TRP A 175 9.91 -1.62 -6.80
C TRP A 175 10.11 -0.93 -8.14
N HIS A 176 9.15 -1.11 -9.06
CA HIS A 176 9.15 -0.42 -10.35
C HIS A 176 8.00 0.60 -10.40
N PRO A 177 8.18 1.83 -10.93
CA PRO A 177 7.11 2.83 -11.01
C PRO A 177 5.88 2.42 -11.83
N ASN A 178 6.05 1.48 -12.76
CA ASN A 178 4.95 0.87 -13.54
C ASN A 178 4.32 -0.35 -12.85
N GLN A 179 4.77 -0.70 -11.65
CA GLN A 179 4.23 -1.80 -10.85
C GLN A 179 2.95 -1.34 -10.17
N LEU A 180 1.86 -1.87 -10.68
CA LEU A 180 0.51 -1.58 -10.19
C LEU A 180 0.32 -2.20 -8.81
N TRP A 181 -0.25 -1.45 -7.88
CA TRP A 181 -0.74 -1.98 -6.61
C TRP A 181 -2.23 -2.29 -6.67
N ASN A 182 -2.66 -3.31 -5.94
CA ASN A 182 -4.07 -3.67 -5.85
C ASN A 182 -4.80 -2.63 -4.98
N GLY A 183 -6.00 -2.21 -5.40
CA GLY A 183 -6.87 -1.42 -4.56
C GLY A 183 -7.23 -2.19 -3.28
N THR A 184 -7.50 -1.47 -2.19
CA THR A 184 -7.91 -2.18 -0.97
C THR A 184 -9.37 -2.64 -1.04
N ALA A 185 -10.18 -2.04 -1.93
CA ALA A 185 -11.60 -2.31 -2.10
C ALA A 185 -11.90 -3.44 -3.11
N VAL A 186 -12.68 -4.43 -2.67
CA VAL A 186 -13.12 -5.59 -3.47
C VAL A 186 -13.94 -5.16 -4.71
N LEU A 187 -14.70 -4.07 -4.61
CA LEU A 187 -15.59 -3.58 -5.67
C LEU A 187 -14.97 -2.51 -6.58
N HIS A 188 -13.80 -1.97 -6.20
CA HIS A 188 -13.10 -0.91 -6.94
C HIS A 188 -11.65 -1.33 -7.22
N ASN A 189 -11.47 -2.58 -7.62
CA ASN A 189 -10.17 -3.23 -7.87
C ASN A 189 -9.49 -2.72 -9.15
N PHE A 190 -9.53 -1.42 -9.39
CA PHE A 190 -8.77 -0.80 -10.45
C PHE A 190 -7.33 -0.67 -9.98
N PRO A 191 -6.38 -1.27 -10.70
CA PRO A 191 -4.97 -1.10 -10.36
C PRO A 191 -4.63 0.39 -10.43
N LYS A 192 -4.14 0.96 -9.34
CA LYS A 192 -3.75 2.37 -9.33
C LYS A 192 -2.32 2.49 -9.84
N ALA A 193 -2.09 3.51 -10.67
CA ALA A 193 -0.78 3.85 -11.20
C ALA A 193 -0.21 5.02 -10.38
N PRO A 194 1.03 4.92 -9.86
CA PRO A 194 1.62 5.95 -8.99
C PRO A 194 1.68 7.34 -9.63
N LEU A 195 1.85 7.38 -10.96
CA LEU A 195 2.05 8.62 -11.71
C LEU A 195 0.84 9.57 -11.66
N ILE A 196 -0.39 9.06 -11.56
CA ILE A 196 -1.61 9.90 -11.43
C ILE A 196 -1.62 10.65 -10.11
N GLU A 197 -1.23 10.00 -9.02
CA GLU A 197 -1.24 10.59 -7.68
C GLU A 197 -0.12 11.62 -7.51
N CYS A 198 0.93 11.53 -8.34
CA CYS A 198 2.10 12.41 -8.27
C CYS A 198 2.05 13.63 -9.21
N LEU A 199 0.98 13.82 -10.01
CA LEU A 199 0.96 14.86 -11.06
C LEU A 199 1.24 16.27 -10.56
N THR A 200 0.89 16.56 -9.30
CA THR A 200 1.09 17.88 -8.70
C THR A 200 2.36 17.98 -7.84
N ASN A 201 3.05 16.86 -7.58
CA ASN A 201 4.34 16.80 -6.90
C ASN A 201 5.46 16.63 -7.94
N ARG A 202 6.03 17.76 -8.39
CA ARG A 202 7.03 17.79 -9.46
C ARG A 202 8.32 17.02 -9.13
N PRO A 203 8.91 17.15 -7.92
CA PRO A 203 10.07 16.33 -7.54
C PRO A 203 9.80 14.83 -7.68
N LEU A 204 8.68 14.36 -7.10
CA LEU A 204 8.30 12.96 -7.14
C LEU A 204 7.98 12.46 -8.55
N LEU A 205 7.27 13.26 -9.34
CA LEU A 205 7.03 12.97 -10.76
C LEU A 205 8.35 12.84 -11.54
N THR A 206 9.31 13.74 -11.27
CA THR A 206 10.63 13.71 -11.95
C THR A 206 11.39 12.44 -11.58
N LEU A 207 11.37 12.06 -10.30
CA LEU A 207 11.98 10.82 -9.82
C LEU A 207 11.35 9.58 -10.50
N LEU A 208 10.03 9.48 -10.52
CA LEU A 208 9.34 8.35 -11.14
C LEU A 208 9.66 8.26 -12.64
N LEU A 209 9.67 9.38 -13.36
CA LEU A 209 10.02 9.43 -14.77
C LEU A 209 11.48 9.02 -15.02
N SER A 210 12.43 9.45 -14.18
CA SER A 210 13.84 9.03 -14.33
C SER A 210 14.05 7.54 -14.06
N HIS A 211 13.12 6.91 -13.34
CA HIS A 211 13.08 5.46 -13.10
C HIS A 211 12.15 4.70 -14.05
N GLY A 212 11.76 5.30 -15.19
CA GLY A 212 11.04 4.59 -16.26
C GLY A 212 9.52 4.51 -16.07
N ALA A 213 8.94 5.38 -15.24
CA ALA A 213 7.49 5.51 -15.19
C ALA A 213 6.93 5.88 -16.57
N ASP A 214 5.91 5.15 -17.03
CA ASP A 214 5.27 5.35 -18.31
C ASP A 214 3.98 6.17 -18.14
N PRO A 215 3.94 7.42 -18.64
CA PRO A 215 2.73 8.25 -18.61
C PRO A 215 1.55 7.64 -19.37
N ALA A 216 1.75 6.70 -20.30
CA ALA A 216 0.66 6.07 -21.03
C ALA A 216 -0.18 5.15 -20.15
N LEU A 217 0.42 4.51 -19.14
CA LEU A 217 -0.29 3.64 -18.19
C LEU A 217 -1.31 4.40 -17.34
N SER A 218 -1.08 5.70 -17.15
CA SER A 218 -1.99 6.59 -16.45
C SER A 218 -3.35 6.77 -17.15
N ARG A 219 -3.41 6.55 -18.48
CA ARG A 219 -4.63 6.68 -19.29
C ARG A 219 -5.63 5.55 -19.07
N HIS A 220 -5.17 4.39 -18.59
CA HIS A 220 -6.03 3.23 -18.35
C HIS A 220 -6.77 3.29 -17.01
N ASN A 221 -6.44 4.26 -16.14
CA ASN A 221 -7.16 4.52 -14.89
C ASN A 221 -8.35 5.48 -15.05
N VAL A 222 -8.52 6.11 -16.23
CA VAL A 222 -9.53 7.16 -16.46
C VAL A 222 -10.78 6.65 -17.19
N SER A 223 -10.80 5.43 -17.70
CA SER A 223 -12.00 4.91 -18.37
C SER A 223 -12.78 3.99 -17.44
N LEU A 224 -13.84 4.52 -16.82
CA LEU A 224 -15.12 3.81 -16.57
C LEU A 224 -16.24 4.71 -16.02
N TYR A 225 -15.97 5.98 -15.66
CA TYR A 225 -17.03 6.93 -15.27
C TYR A 225 -17.65 7.72 -16.42
N ASP A 226 -17.16 7.57 -17.67
CA ASP A 226 -17.69 8.30 -18.83
C ASP A 226 -18.46 7.39 -19.80
N LYS A 227 -19.36 6.57 -19.25
CA LYS A 227 -20.45 5.96 -20.02
C LYS A 227 -21.80 6.43 -19.50
N THR A 228 -22.01 7.75 -19.56
CA THR A 228 -23.36 8.22 -19.87
C THR A 228 -23.38 8.39 -21.39
N PRO A 229 -24.01 7.49 -22.18
CA PRO A 229 -24.26 7.84 -23.56
C PRO A 229 -25.13 9.10 -23.53
N ALA A 230 -24.61 10.20 -24.10
CA ALA A 230 -25.44 11.33 -24.44
C ALA A 230 -26.62 10.77 -25.24
N ALA A 231 -27.81 10.82 -24.64
CA ALA A 231 -29.03 10.50 -25.33
C ALA A 231 -29.14 11.51 -26.48
N VAL A 232 -28.86 11.02 -27.69
CA VAL A 232 -29.25 11.73 -28.91
C VAL A 232 -30.76 11.52 -29.03
N ALA A 233 -31.52 12.55 -28.67
CA ALA A 233 -32.91 12.75 -29.07
C ALA A 233 -33.06 14.20 -29.49
#